data_AF-A0A0L0LL66-F1
#
_entry.id   AF-A0A0L0LL66-F1
#
_cell.length_a   1.000
_cell.length_b   1.000
_cell.length_c   1.000
_cell.angle_alpha   90.00
_cell.angle_beta   90.00
_cell.angle_gamma   90.00
#
_symmetry.space_group_name_H-M   'P 1'
#
loop_
_entity.id
_entity.type
_entity.pdbx_description
1 polymer ?
#
loop_
_entity_poly.entity_id
_entity_poly.type
_entity_poly.pdbx_seq_one_letter_code
_entity_poly.pdbx_strand_id
1 'polypeptide(L)'
;MPKIEKVEGETFSLRVTRRKSRKRSKRTSESARIRVKCGCCDEAVEISHDDRLISPASNFLEINGVMGTVQEWRHVFAPLLGFQPVVSTAKGGAKKTTWESLI
;
A
#
# COMPACT_ATOMS: atom_id res chain seq x y z
N MET A 1 10.26 5.92 19.96
CA MET A 1 8.89 6.12 19.43
C MET A 1 8.96 6.10 17.90
N PRO A 2 8.02 5.46 17.17
CA PRO A 2 8.02 5.50 15.72
C PRO A 2 7.78 6.93 15.23
N LYS A 3 8.46 7.33 14.14
CA LYS A 3 8.27 8.64 13.52
C LYS A 3 6.87 8.70 12.93
N ILE A 4 6.10 9.70 13.34
CA ILE A 4 4.74 9.96 12.83
C ILE A 4 4.88 11.10 11.82
N GLU A 5 4.48 10.83 10.59
CA GLU A 5 4.36 11.83 9.53
C GLU A 5 2.89 12.26 9.47
N LYS A 6 2.63 13.56 9.56
CA LYS A 6 1.30 14.12 9.29
C LYS A 6 1.24 14.48 7.81
N VAL A 7 0.23 13.97 7.13
CA VAL A 7 -0.08 14.37 5.76
C VAL A 7 -1.27 15.33 5.86
N GLU A 8 -1.04 16.59 5.50
CA GLU A 8 -2.08 17.62 5.50
C GLU A 8 -3.03 17.41 4.32
N GLY A 9 -4.30 17.72 4.53
CA GLY A 9 -5.35 17.66 3.52
C GLY A 9 -6.44 18.67 3.88
N GLU A 10 -7.29 19.02 2.93
CA GLU A 10 -8.28 20.11 3.08
C GLU A 10 -9.32 19.88 4.19
N THR A 11 -9.57 18.64 4.60
CA THR A 11 -10.64 18.30 5.57
C THR A 11 -10.13 17.50 6.76
N PHE A 12 -9.41 16.40 6.53
CA PHE A 12 -8.90 15.54 7.59
C PHE A 12 -7.43 15.20 7.36
N SER A 13 -6.56 15.61 8.29
CA SER A 13 -5.14 15.22 8.23
C SER A 13 -4.98 13.73 8.46
N LEU A 14 -4.13 13.07 7.67
CA LEU A 14 -3.77 11.68 7.89
C LEU A 14 -2.54 11.59 8.79
N ARG A 15 -2.54 10.65 9.72
CA ARG A 15 -1.38 10.31 10.55
C ARG A 15 -0.76 9.02 10.04
N VAL A 16 0.41 9.12 9.44
CA VAL A 16 1.14 8.00 8.86
C VAL A 16 2.25 7.58 9.82
N THR A 17 2.28 6.30 10.18
CA THR A 17 3.31 5.73 11.03
C THR A 17 3.92 4.52 10.34
N ARG A 18 5.22 4.57 10.07
CA ARG A 18 5.97 3.42 9.57
C ARG A 18 6.48 2.58 10.75
N ARG A 19 6.09 1.32 10.81
CA ARG A 19 6.45 0.37 11.86
C ARG A 19 7.41 -0.67 11.29
N LYS A 20 8.54 -0.87 11.96
CA LYS A 20 9.48 -1.95 11.66
C LYS A 20 8.91 -3.28 12.14
N SER A 21 9.39 -4.39 11.55
CA SER A 21 9.08 -5.71 12.06
C SER A 21 9.57 -5.84 13.51
N ARG A 22 8.81 -6.56 14.34
CA ARG A 22 9.18 -6.81 15.73
C ARG A 22 8.82 -8.22 16.14
N LYS A 23 9.68 -8.83 16.94
CA LYS A 23 9.39 -10.13 17.54
C LYS A 23 8.38 -9.94 18.67
N ARG A 24 7.22 -10.57 18.55
CA ARG A 24 6.15 -10.53 19.56
C ARG A 24 6.29 -11.67 20.57
N SER A 25 6.79 -12.82 20.14
CA SER A 25 7.08 -13.98 20.99
C SER A 25 8.22 -14.83 20.40
N LYS A 26 8.61 -15.91 21.07
CA LYS A 26 9.59 -16.87 20.54
C LYS A 26 9.19 -17.44 19.17
N ARG A 27 7.88 -17.52 18.87
CA ARG A 27 7.31 -18.11 17.64
C ARG A 27 6.52 -17.13 16.77
N THR A 28 6.35 -15.88 17.19
CA THR A 28 5.50 -14.90 16.51
C THR A 28 6.27 -13.63 16.26
N SER A 29 6.37 -13.22 15.00
CA SER A 29 6.82 -11.90 14.58
C SER A 29 5.66 -11.11 14.01
N GLU A 30 5.70 -9.81 14.21
CA GLU A 30 4.81 -8.85 13.58
C GLU A 30 5.59 -8.18 12.45
N SER A 31 5.06 -8.28 11.22
CA SER A 31 5.72 -7.78 10.01
C SER A 31 5.82 -6.26 9.98
N ALA A 32 6.75 -5.74 9.16
CA ALA A 32 6.84 -4.31 8.93
C ALA A 32 5.55 -3.81 8.26
N ARG A 33 5.06 -2.64 8.67
CA ARG A 33 3.81 -2.09 8.13
C ARG A 33 3.74 -0.57 8.17
N ILE A 34 2.93 -0.01 7.28
CA ILE A 34 2.51 1.37 7.29
C ILE A 34 1.12 1.42 7.91
N ARG A 35 0.94 2.24 8.94
CA ARG A 35 -0.36 2.52 9.54
C ARG A 35 -0.78 3.94 9.19
N VAL A 36 -1.92 4.07 8.53
CA VAL A 36 -2.55 5.35 8.19
C VAL A 36 -3.77 5.52 9.08
N LYS A 37 -3.80 6.52 9.96
CA LYS A 37 -4.90 6.77 10.89
C LYS A 37 -5.60 8.07 10.52
N CYS A 38 -6.94 8.15 10.66
CA CYS A 38 -7.62 9.45 10.56
C CYS A 38 -7.09 10.40 11.64
N GLY A 39 -6.96 11.68 11.29
CA GLY A 39 -6.76 12.76 12.27
C GLY A 39 -8.01 13.01 13.12
N CYS A 40 -9.18 12.63 12.58
CA CYS A 40 -10.51 12.91 13.12
C CYS A 40 -11.07 11.84 14.06
N CYS A 41 -10.75 10.56 13.80
CA CYS A 41 -11.31 9.41 14.50
C CYS A 41 -10.22 8.37 14.77
N ASP A 42 -10.60 7.27 15.44
CA ASP A 42 -9.67 6.19 15.77
C ASP A 42 -9.50 5.12 14.69
N GLU A 43 -10.18 5.28 13.55
CA GLU A 43 -10.07 4.38 12.41
C GLU A 43 -8.67 4.43 11.78
N ALA A 44 -8.22 3.27 11.30
CA ALA A 44 -6.92 3.13 10.68
C ALA A 44 -6.93 2.08 9.57
N VAL A 45 -6.08 2.32 8.58
CA VAL A 45 -5.68 1.36 7.55
C VAL A 45 -4.29 0.86 7.89
N GLU A 46 -4.10 -0.46 7.90
CA GLU A 46 -2.80 -1.11 8.04
C GLU A 46 -2.39 -1.75 6.70
N ILE A 47 -1.18 -1.42 6.24
CA ILE A 47 -0.62 -1.88 4.97
C ILE A 47 0.71 -2.58 5.29
N SER A 48 0.82 -3.87 5.03
CA SER A 48 2.05 -4.65 5.22
C SER A 48 2.48 -5.32 3.92
N HIS A 49 3.80 -5.44 3.75
CA HIS A 49 4.34 -6.46 2.86
C HIS A 49 4.32 -7.79 3.62
N ASP A 50 3.91 -8.87 2.95
CA ASP A 50 3.97 -10.17 3.58
C ASP A 50 5.41 -10.69 3.57
N ASP A 51 6.11 -10.43 4.66
CA ASP A 51 7.47 -10.94 4.91
C ASP A 51 7.50 -12.49 5.00
N ARG A 52 6.35 -13.17 5.08
CA ARG A 52 6.24 -14.65 5.11
C ARG A 52 6.39 -15.27 3.73
N LEU A 53 6.19 -14.50 2.67
CA LEU A 53 6.49 -14.93 1.31
C LEU A 53 7.98 -14.66 1.08
N ILE A 54 8.78 -15.72 1.22
CA ILE A 54 10.26 -15.81 1.30
C ILE A 54 11.03 -15.21 0.09
N SER A 55 10.36 -14.48 -0.80
CA SER A 55 11.01 -13.84 -1.94
C SER A 55 11.08 -12.32 -1.75
N PRO A 56 12.26 -11.69 -1.86
CA PRO A 56 12.38 -10.24 -2.01
C PRO A 56 11.72 -9.71 -3.30
N ALA A 57 11.22 -10.61 -4.16
CA ALA A 57 10.37 -10.30 -5.31
C ALA A 57 8.87 -10.55 -5.05
N SER A 58 8.43 -10.69 -3.78
CA SER A 58 7.02 -10.84 -3.45
C SER A 58 6.28 -9.53 -3.78
N ASN A 59 5.60 -9.53 -4.92
CA ASN A 59 4.76 -8.42 -5.36
C ASN A 59 3.42 -8.42 -4.64
N PHE A 60 3.37 -8.75 -3.34
CA PHE A 60 2.14 -8.84 -2.56
C PHE A 60 2.08 -7.77 -1.47
N LEU A 61 0.88 -7.26 -1.26
CA LEU A 61 0.51 -6.32 -0.21
C LEU A 61 -0.71 -6.86 0.53
N GLU A 62 -0.66 -6.78 1.85
CA GLU A 62 -1.79 -6.96 2.73
C GLU A 62 -2.33 -5.59 3.12
N ILE A 63 -3.62 -5.33 2.88
CA ILE A 63 -4.28 -4.09 3.33
C ILE A 63 -5.49 -4.50 4.18
N ASN A 64 -5.48 -4.11 5.46
CA ASN A 64 -6.54 -4.45 6.43
C ASN A 64 -6.92 -5.94 6.45
N GLY A 65 -5.93 -6.85 6.32
CA GLY A 65 -6.16 -8.29 6.34
C GLY A 65 -6.48 -8.92 4.98
N VAL A 66 -6.63 -8.12 3.92
CA VAL A 66 -6.85 -8.60 2.56
C VAL A 66 -5.52 -8.70 1.83
N MET A 67 -5.19 -9.89 1.33
CA MET A 67 -4.00 -10.14 0.53
C MET A 67 -4.29 -9.88 -0.96
N GLY A 68 -3.36 -9.22 -1.64
CA GLY A 68 -3.41 -9.03 -3.08
C GLY A 68 -2.04 -8.66 -3.64
N THR A 69 -1.86 -8.80 -4.95
CA THR A 69 -0.66 -8.32 -5.62
C THR A 69 -0.64 -6.79 -5.68
N VAL A 70 0.55 -6.20 -5.78
CA VAL A 70 0.74 -4.76 -6.03
C VAL A 70 -0.02 -4.33 -7.29
N GLN A 71 -0.06 -5.19 -8.31
CA GLN A 71 -0.79 -4.94 -9.55
C GLN A 71 -2.30 -4.85 -9.29
N GLU A 72 -2.88 -5.79 -8.54
CA GLU A 72 -4.31 -5.77 -8.20
C GLU A 72 -4.66 -4.53 -7.37
N TRP A 73 -3.87 -4.20 -6.35
CA TRP A 73 -4.08 -3.00 -5.55
C TRP A 73 -4.00 -1.71 -6.37
N ARG A 74 -3.07 -1.63 -7.34
CA ARG A 74 -3.04 -0.50 -8.29
C ARG A 74 -4.35 -0.39 -9.07
N HIS A 75 -4.91 -1.50 -9.54
CA HIS A 75 -6.19 -1.48 -10.26
C HIS A 75 -7.36 -1.04 -9.36
N VAL A 76 -7.34 -1.40 -8.08
CA VAL A 76 -8.36 -0.99 -7.10
C VAL A 76 -8.26 0.50 -6.78
N PHE A 77 -7.05 1.02 -6.50
CA PHE A 77 -6.89 2.40 -6.04
C PHE A 77 -6.79 3.43 -7.15
N ALA A 78 -6.25 3.08 -8.33
CA ALA A 78 -6.01 4.05 -9.39
C ALA A 78 -7.26 4.85 -9.79
N PRO A 79 -8.45 4.24 -10.01
CA PRO A 79 -9.66 5.02 -10.34
C PRO A 79 -10.05 6.01 -9.24
N LEU A 80 -9.84 5.64 -7.97
CA LEU A 80 -10.15 6.48 -6.80
C LEU A 80 -9.19 7.69 -6.68
N LEU A 81 -8.00 7.57 -7.28
CA LEU A 81 -6.96 8.59 -7.26
C LEU A 81 -6.92 9.41 -8.55
N GLY A 82 -7.90 9.25 -9.46
CA GLY A 82 -7.91 9.94 -10.74
C GLY A 82 -6.85 9.44 -11.73
N PHE A 83 -6.44 8.18 -11.61
CA PHE A 83 -5.56 7.53 -12.59
C PHE A 83 -6.35 6.52 -13.41
N GLN A 84 -6.05 6.47 -14.70
CA GLN A 84 -6.60 5.46 -15.60
C GLN A 84 -5.51 4.55 -16.16
N PRO A 85 -5.78 3.24 -16.31
CA PRO A 85 -4.84 2.32 -16.93
C PRO A 85 -4.79 2.60 -18.43
N VAL A 86 -3.63 3.02 -18.90
CA VAL A 86 -3.35 3.17 -20.33
C VAL A 86 -2.64 1.92 -20.80
N VAL A 87 -3.32 1.14 -21.62
CA VAL A 87 -2.73 -0.05 -22.24
C VAL A 87 -2.13 0.37 -23.56
N SER A 88 -0.79 0.42 -23.63
CA SER A 88 -0.07 0.66 -24.87
C SER A 88 0.41 -0.67 -25.45
N THR A 89 0.28 -0.81 -26.77
CA THR A 89 0.85 -1.93 -27.52
C THR A 89 2.22 -1.51 -28.05
N ALA A 90 3.28 -2.16 -27.57
CA ALA A 90 4.62 -1.94 -28.11
C ALA A 90 4.75 -2.55 -29.51
N LYS A 91 5.67 -2.02 -30.34
CA LYS A 91 6.08 -2.66 -31.61
C LYS A 91 6.61 -4.06 -31.29
N GLY A 92 5.78 -5.08 -31.54
CA GLY A 92 6.04 -6.47 -31.14
C GLY A 92 4.87 -7.19 -30.45
N GLY A 93 3.74 -6.49 -30.19
CA GLY A 93 2.51 -7.12 -29.67
C GLY A 93 2.48 -7.32 -28.15
N ALA A 94 3.57 -7.00 -27.44
CA ALA A 94 3.58 -6.95 -25.99
C ALA A 94 2.70 -5.79 -25.49
N LYS A 95 1.70 -6.12 -24.67
CA LYS A 95 0.85 -5.15 -23.99
C LYS A 95 1.57 -4.64 -22.74
N LYS A 96 1.69 -3.32 -22.61
CA LYS A 96 2.27 -2.65 -21.45
C LYS A 96 1.21 -1.78 -20.81
N THR A 97 0.93 -2.00 -19.53
CA THR A 97 0.02 -1.15 -18.76
C THR A 97 0.82 -0.07 -18.05
N THR A 98 0.56 1.18 -18.38
CA THR A 98 1.05 2.38 -17.70
C THR A 98 -0.11 3.10 -17.04
N TRP A 99 0.17 3.90 -16.01
CA TRP A 99 -0.85 4.67 -15.30
C TRP A 99 -0.62 6.15 -15.60
N GLU A 100 -1.62 6.82 -16.16
CA GLU A 100 -1.56 8.24 -16.49
C GLU A 100 -2.52 9.02 -15.58
N SER A 101 -2.07 10.21 -15.16
CA SER A 101 -2.87 11.16 -14.38
C SER A 101 -3.99 11.75 -15.24
N LEU A 102 -5.19 11.87 -14.70
CA LEU A 102 -6.31 12.59 -15.33
C LEU A 102 -6.33 14.10 -15.01
N ILE A 103 -5.37 14.56 -14.21
CA ILE A 103 -5.18 15.93 -13.73
C ILE A 103 -3.80 16.44 -14.07
#